data_AF-A0AAQ1UHT4-F1
#
_entry.id   AF-A0AAQ1UHT4-F1
#
_cell.length_a   1.000
_cell.length_b   1.000
_cell.length_c   1.000
_cell.angle_alpha   90.00
_cell.angle_beta   90.00
_cell.angle_gamma   90.00
#
_symmetry.space_group_name_H-M   'P 1'
#
loop_
_entity.id
_entity.type
_entity.pdbx_description
1 polymer ?
#
loop_
_entity_poly.entity_id
_entity_poly.type
_entity_poly.pdbx_seq_one_letter_code
_entity_poly.pdbx_strand_id
1 'polypeptide(L)'
;MGAHKEKKGKKIMKKMILMAVALLSMTTATFAADENASAANAASAYNMNVNMSSLADALGLNIDQVEAVADIHKNFSADMLNAASASAEDRQQLVNKAIEKDLKYMHYILSNQQYRKYLLLLNTTINNRGLNK
;
A
#
# COMPACT_ATOMS: atom_id res chain seq x y z
N MET A 1 -35.68 -52.71 -8.48
CA MET A 1 -36.68 -51.64 -8.69
C MET A 1 -36.53 -50.62 -7.57
N GLY A 2 -36.07 -49.41 -7.90
CA GLY A 2 -36.10 -48.19 -7.05
C GLY A 2 -35.11 -48.15 -5.88
N ALA A 3 -34.40 -47.06 -5.58
CA ALA A 3 -34.19 -45.80 -6.27
C ALA A 3 -32.95 -45.16 -5.62
N HIS A 4 -32.12 -44.50 -6.45
CA HIS A 4 -31.09 -43.54 -6.07
C HIS A 4 -31.54 -42.60 -4.94
N LYS A 5 -30.60 -42.23 -4.05
CA LYS A 5 -30.51 -40.86 -3.54
C LYS A 5 -29.09 -40.55 -3.04
N GLU A 6 -28.31 -40.01 -3.96
CA GLU A 6 -27.16 -39.14 -3.68
C GLU A 6 -27.67 -37.91 -2.90
N LYS A 7 -26.99 -37.54 -1.80
CA LYS A 7 -27.04 -36.19 -1.26
C LYS A 7 -25.63 -35.74 -0.90
N LYS A 8 -24.94 -35.17 -1.91
CA LYS A 8 -23.81 -34.26 -1.72
C LYS A 8 -24.26 -33.05 -0.90
N GLY A 9 -23.72 -32.91 0.31
CA GLY A 9 -24.04 -31.84 1.25
C GLY A 9 -22.88 -30.87 1.47
N LYS A 10 -22.72 -29.95 0.51
CA LYS A 10 -22.33 -28.54 0.72
C LYS A 10 -20.99 -28.25 1.43
N LYS A 11 -19.91 -28.25 0.64
CA LYS A 11 -18.65 -27.54 0.94
C LYS A 11 -18.97 -26.08 1.24
N ILE A 12 -18.84 -25.66 2.50
CA ILE A 12 -19.01 -24.26 2.93
C ILE A 12 -17.75 -23.49 2.52
N MET A 13 -17.62 -23.16 1.23
CA MET A 13 -16.82 -22.01 0.81
C MET A 13 -17.72 -20.78 0.85
N LYS A 14 -17.83 -20.16 2.03
CA LYS A 14 -18.53 -18.88 2.18
C LYS A 14 -17.50 -17.80 2.42
N LYS A 15 -17.31 -16.99 1.37
CA LYS A 15 -16.63 -15.68 1.33
C LYS A 15 -15.12 -15.73 1.14
N MET A 16 -14.67 -16.36 0.06
CA MET A 16 -13.59 -15.74 -0.71
C MET A 16 -14.18 -14.49 -1.36
N ILE A 17 -14.15 -13.36 -0.65
CA ILE A 17 -14.35 -12.06 -1.29
C ILE A 17 -13.14 -11.92 -2.21
N LEU A 18 -13.37 -12.17 -3.50
CA LEU A 18 -12.44 -11.76 -4.53
C LEU A 18 -12.47 -10.23 -4.53
N MET A 19 -11.67 -9.62 -3.65
CA MET A 19 -11.34 -8.21 -3.74
C MET A 19 -10.49 -8.07 -5.01
N ALA A 20 -11.16 -7.84 -6.13
CA ALA A 20 -10.53 -7.30 -7.32
C ALA A 20 -10.14 -5.86 -6.98
N VAL A 21 -8.94 -5.69 -6.41
CA VAL A 21 -8.31 -4.38 -6.36
C VAL A 21 -8.02 -4.04 -7.82
N ALA A 22 -8.73 -3.07 -8.38
CA ALA A 22 -8.36 -2.47 -9.64
C ALA A 22 -6.98 -1.84 -9.44
N LEU A 23 -5.95 -2.57 -9.87
CA LEU A 23 -4.61 -2.02 -9.96
C LEU A 23 -4.70 -0.87 -10.97
N LEU A 24 -4.48 0.35 -10.51
CA LEU A 24 -4.05 1.44 -11.39
C LEU A 24 -2.62 1.09 -11.82
N SER A 25 -2.50 0.13 -12.73
CA SER A 25 -1.24 -0.22 -13.37
C SER A 25 -0.88 0.90 -14.34
N MET A 26 0.10 1.73 -13.99
CA MET A 26 0.86 2.45 -15.00
C MET A 26 1.82 1.46 -15.65
N THR A 27 1.51 1.07 -16.88
CA THR A 27 2.42 0.37 -17.78
C THR A 27 3.51 1.31 -18.23
N THR A 28 4.75 1.06 -17.84
CA THR A 28 5.94 1.38 -18.63
C THR A 28 7.06 0.39 -18.31
N ALA A 29 7.26 -0.58 -19.20
CA ALA A 29 8.48 -1.38 -19.26
C ALA A 29 9.49 -0.65 -20.14
N THR A 30 10.61 -0.19 -19.59
CA THR A 30 11.79 0.19 -20.38
C THR A 30 13.06 0.06 -19.53
N PHE A 31 13.86 -0.97 -19.87
CA PHE A 31 15.26 -1.05 -19.48
C PHE A 31 16.06 -0.09 -20.38
N ALA A 32 16.54 1.01 -19.82
CA ALA A 32 17.65 1.78 -20.37
C ALA A 32 18.27 2.60 -19.22
N ALA A 33 19.55 2.35 -18.95
CA ALA A 33 20.35 3.07 -17.97
C ALA A 33 20.63 4.48 -18.52
N ASP A 34 19.84 5.45 -18.08
CA ASP A 34 20.13 6.87 -18.22
C ASP A 34 19.92 7.50 -16.83
N GLU A 35 20.98 8.00 -16.23
CA GLU A 35 20.98 8.48 -14.84
C GLU A 35 20.01 9.66 -14.65
N ASN A 36 19.70 10.42 -15.70
CA ASN A 36 18.79 11.57 -15.65
C ASN A 36 17.31 11.16 -15.86
N ALA A 37 17.03 10.21 -16.75
CA ALA A 37 15.72 9.56 -16.83
C ALA A 37 15.40 8.73 -15.57
N SER A 38 16.43 8.22 -14.89
CA SER A 38 16.28 7.49 -13.63
C SER A 38 15.84 8.37 -12.47
N ALA A 39 16.19 9.67 -12.45
CA ALA A 39 15.79 10.60 -11.38
C ALA A 39 14.29 10.94 -11.44
N ALA A 40 13.73 11.18 -12.63
CA ALA A 40 12.30 11.41 -12.81
C ALA A 40 11.47 10.15 -12.53
N ASN A 41 11.96 8.98 -12.96
CA ASN A 41 11.33 7.69 -12.65
C ASN A 41 11.47 7.32 -11.16
N ALA A 42 12.59 7.64 -10.51
CA ALA A 42 12.77 7.47 -9.07
C ALA A 42 11.80 8.36 -8.28
N ALA A 43 11.72 9.66 -8.58
CA ALA A 43 10.79 10.56 -7.90
C ALA A 43 9.33 10.08 -7.99
N SER A 44 8.93 9.47 -9.11
CA SER A 44 7.60 8.87 -9.27
C SER A 44 7.38 7.64 -8.37
N ALA A 45 8.40 6.81 -8.17
CA ALA A 45 8.34 5.64 -7.29
C ALA A 45 8.24 6.03 -5.82
N TYR A 46 8.92 7.10 -5.40
CA TYR A 46 8.88 7.62 -4.03
C TYR A 46 7.66 8.52 -3.74
N ASN A 47 6.90 8.92 -4.77
CA ASN A 47 5.66 9.65 -4.58
C ASN A 47 4.59 8.71 -4.01
N MET A 48 4.37 8.79 -2.70
CA MET A 48 3.40 7.95 -1.99
C MET A 48 1.96 8.45 -2.10
N ASN A 49 1.61 9.24 -3.10
CA ASN A 49 0.23 9.67 -3.30
C ASN A 49 -0.73 8.46 -3.40
N VAL A 50 -1.88 8.58 -2.73
CA VAL A 50 -2.97 7.60 -2.70
C VAL A 50 -4.30 8.32 -2.76
N ASN A 51 -5.33 7.64 -3.27
CA ASN A 51 -6.69 8.14 -3.12
C ASN A 51 -7.12 7.96 -1.65
N MET A 52 -7.23 9.07 -0.91
CA MET A 52 -7.54 9.04 0.51
C MET A 52 -8.92 8.43 0.81
N SER A 53 -9.92 8.69 -0.05
CA SER A 53 -11.25 8.08 0.10
C SER A 53 -11.19 6.55 -0.03
N SER A 54 -10.43 6.05 -1.01
CA SER A 54 -10.25 4.61 -1.21
C SER A 54 -9.48 3.96 -0.04
N LEU A 55 -8.46 4.66 0.49
CA LEU A 55 -7.75 4.19 1.68
C LEU A 55 -8.68 4.16 2.90
N ALA A 56 -9.47 5.21 3.09
CA ALA A 56 -10.44 5.30 4.17
C ALA A 56 -11.47 4.15 4.11
N ASP A 57 -12.02 3.88 2.93
CA ASP A 57 -12.98 2.80 2.69
C ASP A 57 -12.35 1.42 2.93
N ALA A 58 -11.13 1.19 2.43
CA ALA A 58 -10.44 -0.09 2.59
C ALA A 58 -10.13 -0.42 4.06
N LEU A 59 -9.73 0.59 4.82
CA LEU A 59 -9.47 0.46 6.25
C LEU A 59 -10.77 0.42 7.06
N GLY A 60 -11.85 1.07 6.58
CA GLY A 60 -13.08 1.28 7.33
C GLY A 60 -12.86 2.32 8.43
N LEU A 61 -12.34 3.49 8.05
CA LEU A 61 -12.07 4.59 8.96
C LEU A 61 -13.37 5.29 9.39
N ASN A 62 -13.41 5.76 10.63
CA ASN A 62 -14.40 6.75 11.05
C ASN A 62 -13.95 8.16 10.64
N ILE A 63 -14.83 9.15 10.79
CA ILE A 63 -14.58 10.53 10.34
C ILE A 63 -13.34 11.16 10.98
N ASP A 64 -13.12 10.95 12.28
CA ASP A 64 -11.96 11.48 13.01
C ASP A 64 -10.65 10.82 12.52
N GLN A 65 -10.70 9.53 12.21
CA GLN A 65 -9.56 8.79 11.68
C GLN A 65 -9.22 9.23 10.25
N VAL A 66 -10.19 9.62 9.42
CA VAL A 66 -9.91 10.05 8.04
C VAL A 66 -8.97 11.26 8.01
N GLU A 67 -9.26 12.28 8.82
CA GLU A 67 -8.42 13.48 8.90
C GLU A 67 -7.02 13.13 9.42
N ALA A 68 -6.94 12.37 10.52
CA ALA A 68 -5.66 11.98 11.10
C ALA A 68 -4.81 11.11 10.15
N VAL A 69 -5.42 10.14 9.45
CA VAL A 69 -4.73 9.33 8.43
C VAL A 69 -4.24 10.21 7.29
N ALA A 70 -5.07 11.17 6.84
CA ALA A 70 -4.69 12.05 5.74
C ALA A 70 -3.46 12.90 6.08
N ASP A 71 -3.42 13.46 7.29
CA ASP A 71 -2.28 14.26 7.75
C ASP A 71 -1.00 13.43 7.92
N ILE A 72 -1.12 12.23 8.50
CA ILE A 72 0.03 11.32 8.63
C ILE A 72 0.55 10.92 7.24
N HIS A 73 -0.35 10.53 6.33
CA HIS A 73 0.02 10.07 4.99
C HIS A 73 0.63 11.18 4.14
N LYS A 74 0.15 12.42 4.29
CA LYS A 74 0.74 13.60 3.63
C LYS A 74 2.19 13.80 4.07
N ASN A 75 2.46 13.70 5.37
CA ASN A 75 3.81 13.81 5.90
C ASN A 75 4.70 12.66 5.43
N PHE A 76 4.19 11.43 5.46
CA PHE A 76 4.92 10.26 4.96
C PHE A 76 5.30 10.42 3.49
N SER A 77 4.39 10.89 2.63
CA SER A 77 4.70 11.14 1.22
C SER A 77 5.75 12.23 1.04
N ALA A 78 5.76 13.27 1.88
CA ALA A 78 6.79 14.30 1.84
C ALA A 78 8.17 13.76 2.28
N ASP A 79 8.22 12.92 3.31
CA ASP A 79 9.47 12.28 3.75
C ASP A 79 10.04 11.35 2.66
N MET A 80 9.18 10.59 1.99
CA MET A 80 9.59 9.68 0.91
C MET A 80 10.13 10.46 -0.30
N LEU A 81 9.50 11.58 -0.67
CA LEU A 81 10.00 12.48 -1.72
C LEU A 81 11.34 13.13 -1.33
N ASN A 82 11.51 13.48 -0.05
CA ASN A 82 12.79 13.98 0.44
C ASN A 82 13.88 12.89 0.33
N ALA A 83 13.57 11.65 0.73
CA ALA A 83 14.47 10.51 0.59
C ALA A 83 14.86 10.25 -0.88
N ALA A 84 13.94 10.47 -1.83
CA ALA A 84 14.20 10.33 -3.26
C ALA A 84 15.32 11.26 -3.76
N SER A 85 15.46 12.43 -3.12
CA SER A 85 16.46 13.44 -3.48
C SER A 85 17.83 13.20 -2.82
N ALA A 86 17.92 12.21 -1.92
CA ALA A 86 19.15 11.85 -1.25
C ALA A 86 20.07 10.98 -2.11
N SER A 87 21.34 10.92 -1.69
CA SER A 87 22.36 10.00 -2.21
C SER A 87 21.87 8.55 -2.15
N ALA A 88 22.42 7.66 -2.99
CA ALA A 88 22.04 6.25 -2.97
C ALA A 88 22.38 5.60 -1.61
N GLU A 89 23.47 6.04 -1.00
CA GLU A 89 23.97 5.58 0.29
C GLU A 89 23.02 5.94 1.45
N ASP A 90 22.45 7.15 1.44
CA ASP A 90 21.59 7.65 2.52
C ASP A 90 20.11 7.33 2.29
N ARG A 91 19.70 7.16 1.02
CA ARG A 91 18.29 7.01 0.63
C ARG A 91 17.60 5.86 1.35
N GLN A 92 18.24 4.70 1.47
CA GLN A 92 17.61 3.54 2.12
C GLN A 92 17.31 3.82 3.60
N GLN A 93 18.21 4.52 4.30
CA GLN A 93 18.01 4.87 5.70
C GLN A 93 16.86 5.87 5.87
N LEU A 94 16.76 6.85 4.98
CA LEU A 94 15.67 7.84 5.00
C LEU A 94 14.31 7.21 4.68
N VAL A 95 14.26 6.27 3.73
CA VAL A 95 13.06 5.48 3.41
C VAL A 95 12.63 4.66 4.62
N ASN A 96 13.55 3.92 5.24
CA ASN A 96 13.24 3.12 6.44
C ASN A 96 12.72 4.01 7.56
N LYS A 97 13.35 5.16 7.80
CA LYS A 97 12.91 6.13 8.81
C LYS A 97 11.53 6.71 8.51
N ALA A 98 11.22 7.00 7.24
CA ALA A 98 9.91 7.47 6.82
C ALA A 98 8.82 6.41 7.08
N ILE A 99 9.09 5.15 6.70
CA ILE A 99 8.20 4.01 6.95
C ILE A 99 7.99 3.79 8.44
N GLU A 100 9.06 3.74 9.25
CA GLU A 100 8.96 3.56 10.70
C GLU A 100 8.14 4.67 11.36
N LYS A 101 8.35 5.92 10.96
CA LYS A 101 7.59 7.07 11.48
C LYS A 101 6.11 6.96 11.12
N ASP A 102 5.80 6.66 9.86
CA ASP A 102 4.44 6.45 9.37
C ASP A 102 3.74 5.32 10.14
N LEU A 103 4.38 4.15 10.21
CA LEU A 103 3.86 2.98 10.92
C LEU A 103 3.60 3.26 12.40
N LYS A 104 4.49 4.02 13.06
CA LYS A 104 4.31 4.43 14.45
C LYS A 104 3.07 5.31 14.61
N TYR A 105 2.91 6.34 13.79
CA TYR A 105 1.77 7.27 13.90
C TYR A 105 0.45 6.61 13.50
N MET A 106 0.44 5.80 12.44
CA MET A 106 -0.74 5.03 12.04
C MET A 106 -1.17 4.05 13.15
N HIS A 107 -0.24 3.48 13.92
CA HIS A 107 -0.60 2.60 15.04
C HIS A 107 -1.30 3.33 16.20
N TYR A 108 -1.02 4.63 16.40
CA TYR A 108 -1.71 5.42 17.44
C TYR A 108 -3.17 5.71 17.11
N ILE A 109 -3.51 5.84 15.83
CA ILE A 109 -4.83 6.27 15.38
C ILE A 109 -5.71 5.11 14.90
N LEU A 110 -5.12 4.01 14.41
CA LEU A 110 -5.83 2.87 13.86
C LEU A 110 -6.03 1.78 14.93
N SER A 111 -7.19 1.13 14.89
CA SER A 111 -7.39 -0.13 15.61
C SER A 111 -6.43 -1.21 15.10
N ASN A 112 -6.20 -2.25 15.89
CA ASN A 112 -5.36 -3.39 15.49
C ASN A 112 -5.77 -4.02 14.14
N GLN A 113 -7.08 -4.09 13.85
CA GLN A 113 -7.57 -4.63 12.59
C GLN A 113 -7.30 -3.69 11.41
N GLN A 114 -7.55 -2.39 11.59
CA GLN A 114 -7.25 -1.36 10.59
C GLN A 114 -5.74 -1.31 10.32
N TYR A 115 -4.92 -1.32 11.37
CA TYR A 115 -3.46 -1.28 11.26
C TYR A 115 -2.90 -2.48 10.50
N ARG A 116 -3.39 -3.70 10.75
CA ARG A 116 -2.96 -4.89 9.97
C ARG A 116 -3.32 -4.77 8.48
N LYS A 117 -4.48 -4.23 8.15
CA LYS A 117 -4.85 -3.95 6.74
C LYS A 117 -3.93 -2.89 6.15
N TYR A 118 -3.63 -1.84 6.91
CA TYR A 118 -2.72 -0.78 6.48
C TYR A 118 -1.32 -1.33 6.19
N LEU A 119 -0.76 -2.19 7.04
CA LEU A 119 0.51 -2.87 6.80
C LEU A 119 0.52 -3.65 5.48
N LEU A 120 -0.56 -4.40 5.21
CA LEU A 120 -0.70 -5.15 3.96
C LEU A 120 -0.71 -4.22 2.74
N LEU A 121 -1.51 -3.13 2.80
CA LEU A 121 -1.62 -2.17 1.71
C LEU A 121 -0.30 -1.43 1.48
N LEU A 122 0.36 -0.96 2.54
CA LEU A 122 1.63 -0.27 2.47
C LEU A 122 2.72 -1.18 1.90
N ASN A 123 2.86 -2.41 2.41
CA ASN A 123 3.82 -3.37 1.90
C ASN A 123 3.58 -3.69 0.42
N THR A 124 2.33 -3.94 0.03
CA THR A 124 1.97 -4.18 -1.39
C THR A 124 2.36 -2.99 -2.25
N THR A 125 2.11 -1.78 -1.76
CA THR A 125 2.42 -0.53 -2.47
C THR A 125 3.93 -0.32 -2.64
N ILE A 126 4.72 -0.53 -1.58
CA ILE A 126 6.18 -0.41 -1.60
C ILE A 126 6.79 -1.44 -2.56
N ASN A 127 6.32 -2.69 -2.52
CA ASN A 127 6.77 -3.75 -3.44
C ASN A 127 6.45 -3.43 -4.90
N ASN A 128 5.21 -2.99 -5.18
CA ASN A 128 4.79 -2.62 -6.53
C ASN A 128 5.57 -1.42 -7.10
N ARG A 129 6.08 -0.55 -6.23
CA ARG A 129 6.94 0.60 -6.59
C ARG A 129 8.43 0.23 -6.68
N GLY A 130 8.79 -1.02 -6.41
CA GLY A 130 10.18 -1.48 -6.44
C GLY A 130 11.06 -0.87 -5.35
N LEU A 131 10.46 -0.45 -4.23
CA LEU A 131 11.13 0.22 -3.11
C LEU A 131 11.60 -0.75 -2.01
N ASN A 132 11.26 -2.03 -2.14
CA ASN A 132 11.76 -3.11 -1.29
C ASN A 132 12.89 -3.82 -2.06
N LYS A 133 14.14 -3.37 -1.86
CA LYS A 133 15.34 -3.94 -2.51
C LYS A 133 16.37 -4.32 -1.46
#